data_AF-A0A2V8DJ51-F1
#
_entry.id   AF-A0A2V8DJ51-F1
#
_cell.length_a   1.000
_cell.length_b   1.000
_cell.length_c   1.000
_cell.angle_alpha   90.00
_cell.angle_beta   90.00
_cell.angle_gamma   90.00
#
_symmetry.space_group_name_H-M   'P 1'
#
loop_
_entity.id
_entity.type
_entity.pdbx_description
1 polymer ?
#
loop_
_entity_poly.entity_id
_entity_poly.type
_entity_poly.pdbx_seq_one_letter_code
_entity_poly.pdbx_strand_id
1 'polypeptide(L)'
;FLLAIVSWFTIVIGGEHIPGIRQFTAFYMRWRVRALAYVMLLRDEYPPFGDAPSPALIEIVDPTGPRDRLTVGLRIFLIIPHLIVLFFLAFGWWITSVIAWLLILFTGEYPPGLYNFGVGVLRWLLRVETYILLLVDEYPPFSLN
;
A
#
# COMPACT_ATOMS: atom_id res chain seq x y z
N PHE A 1 9.38 -5.62 5.51
CA PHE A 1 8.93 -6.70 6.41
C PHE A 1 9.74 -6.80 7.71
N LEU A 2 11.07 -6.94 7.68
CA LEU A 2 11.88 -7.02 8.93
C LEU A 2 11.63 -5.85 9.90
N LEU A 3 11.61 -4.62 9.38
CA LEU A 3 11.33 -3.42 10.18
C LEU A 3 9.93 -3.40 10.80
N ALA A 4 8.94 -4.00 10.14
CA ALA A 4 7.59 -4.12 10.68
C ALA A 4 7.55 -5.12 11.85
N ILE A 5 8.33 -6.20 11.77
CA ILE A 5 8.47 -7.16 12.88
C ILE A 5 9.11 -6.49 14.09
N VAL A 6 10.19 -5.71 13.88
CA VAL A 6 10.83 -4.93 14.95
C VAL A 6 9.86 -3.91 15.54
N SER A 7 9.10 -3.21 14.68
CA SER A 7 8.07 -2.25 15.11
C SER A 7 6.95 -2.94 15.90
N TRP A 8 6.55 -4.15 15.50
CA TRP A 8 5.54 -4.92 16.21
C TRP A 8 5.98 -5.26 17.64
N PHE A 9 7.19 -5.80 17.82
CA PHE A 9 7.72 -6.10 19.16
C PHE A 9 7.87 -4.85 20.02
N THR A 10 8.42 -3.77 19.45
CA THR A 10 8.65 -2.52 20.18
C THR A 10 7.34 -1.86 20.63
N ILE A 11 6.29 -1.91 19.81
CA ILE A 11 4.98 -1.36 20.19
C ILE A 11 4.25 -2.27 21.19
N VAL A 12 4.30 -3.60 21.02
CA VAL A 12 3.62 -4.53 21.95
C VAL A 12 4.24 -4.43 23.35
N ILE A 13 5.57 -4.35 23.45
CA ILE A 13 6.29 -4.31 24.74
C ILE A 13 6.34 -2.87 25.29
N GLY A 14 6.81 -1.92 24.47
CA GLY A 14 7.10 -0.54 24.88
C GLY A 14 5.94 0.44 24.68
N GLY A 15 4.95 0.12 23.85
CA GLY A 15 3.83 1.02 23.53
C GLY A 15 4.16 2.14 22.55
N GLU A 16 5.43 2.30 22.16
CA GLU A 16 5.89 3.37 21.29
C GLU A 16 6.53 2.83 20.02
N HIS A 17 6.34 3.56 18.91
CA HIS A 17 6.99 3.25 17.65
C HIS A 17 8.32 3.99 17.59
N ILE A 18 9.42 3.27 17.33
CA ILE A 18 10.74 3.89 17.13
C ILE A 18 10.66 4.90 15.97
N PRO A 19 11.00 6.19 16.19
CA PRO A 19 10.82 7.24 15.19
C PRO A 19 11.60 6.97 13.89
N GLY A 20 12.86 6.52 13.99
CA GLY A 20 13.69 6.24 12.81
C GLY A 20 13.13 5.12 11.93
N ILE A 21 12.58 4.06 12.55
CA ILE A 21 11.95 2.96 11.79
C ILE A 21 10.68 3.46 11.12
N ARG A 22 9.87 4.27 11.81
CA ARG A 22 8.65 4.85 11.25
C ARG A 22 8.96 5.75 10.05
N GLN A 23 9.91 6.66 10.18
CA GLN A 23 10.32 7.58 9.11
C GLN A 23 10.79 6.82 7.86
N PHE A 24 11.66 5.83 8.05
CA PHE A 24 12.12 4.98 6.94
C PHE A 24 10.96 4.19 6.30
N THR A 25 10.07 3.63 7.11
CA THR A 25 8.92 2.85 6.60
C THR A 25 7.96 3.74 5.80
N ALA A 26 7.73 4.97 6.26
CA ALA A 26 6.93 5.97 5.53
C ALA A 26 7.61 6.40 4.21
N PHE A 27 8.92 6.64 4.24
CA PHE A 27 9.72 6.93 3.05
C PHE A 27 9.63 5.79 2.01
N TYR A 28 9.85 4.55 2.46
CA TYR A 28 9.72 3.35 1.63
C TYR A 28 8.33 3.26 0.99
N MET A 29 7.26 3.49 1.77
CA MET A 29 5.90 3.44 1.25
C MET A 29 5.63 4.49 0.17
N ARG A 30 6.09 5.74 0.37
CA ARG A 30 5.96 6.79 -0.66
C ARG A 30 6.67 6.41 -1.96
N TRP A 31 7.90 5.90 -1.88
CA TRP A 31 8.63 5.45 -3.07
C TRP A 31 7.96 4.24 -3.74
N ARG A 32 7.56 3.25 -2.95
CA ARG A 32 6.99 1.99 -3.44
C ARG A 32 5.69 2.19 -4.23
N VAL A 33 4.82 3.10 -3.77
CA VAL A 33 3.55 3.42 -4.45
C VAL A 33 3.81 3.93 -5.86
N ARG A 34 4.78 4.84 -6.00
CA ARG A 34 5.17 5.41 -7.29
C ARG A 34 5.74 4.34 -8.21
N ALA A 35 6.59 3.46 -7.67
CA ALA A 35 7.15 2.34 -8.41
C ALA A 35 6.07 1.37 -8.91
N LEU A 36 5.10 1.00 -8.06
CA LEU A 36 4.00 0.13 -8.48
C LEU A 36 3.09 0.78 -9.50
N ALA A 37 2.77 2.07 -9.35
CA ALA A 37 1.95 2.80 -10.31
C ALA A 37 2.60 2.80 -11.70
N TYR A 38 3.92 2.99 -11.77
CA TYR A 38 4.68 2.92 -13.01
C TYR A 38 4.71 1.51 -13.61
N VAL A 39 5.10 0.49 -12.82
CA VAL A 39 5.22 -0.90 -13.31
C VAL A 39 3.87 -1.46 -13.76
N MET A 40 2.78 -1.07 -13.11
CA MET A 40 1.42 -1.50 -13.47
C MET A 40 0.73 -0.59 -14.48
N LEU A 41 1.50 0.28 -15.16
CA LEU A 41 1.03 1.14 -16.26
C LEU A 41 -0.05 2.15 -15.84
N LEU A 42 -0.22 2.40 -14.55
CA LEU A 42 -1.17 3.42 -14.07
C LEU A 42 -0.63 4.85 -14.25
N ARG A 43 0.69 4.99 -14.46
CA ARG A 43 1.38 6.23 -14.79
C ARG A 43 2.54 5.95 -15.74
N ASP A 44 2.73 6.83 -16.70
CA ASP A 44 3.83 6.75 -17.67
C ASP A 44 5.12 7.41 -17.16
N GLU A 45 5.01 8.28 -16.16
CA GLU A 45 6.12 9.05 -15.62
C GLU A 45 7.05 8.16 -14.77
N TYR A 46 8.34 8.14 -15.10
CA TYR A 46 9.33 7.40 -14.31
C TYR A 46 9.38 7.94 -12.87
N PRO A 47 9.27 7.08 -11.84
CA PRO A 47 9.22 7.52 -10.45
C PRO A 47 10.57 8.09 -10.02
N PRO A 48 10.64 9.36 -9.57
CA PRO A 48 11.88 9.90 -9.06
C PRO A 48 12.26 9.19 -7.74
N PHE A 49 13.56 8.96 -7.56
CA PHE A 49 14.09 8.51 -6.28
C PHE A 49 14.02 9.65 -5.24
N GLY A 50 13.76 9.29 -3.99
CA GLY A 50 13.69 10.26 -2.88
C GLY A 50 12.34 10.98 -2.75
N ASP A 51 12.35 12.12 -2.06
CA ASP A 51 11.15 12.91 -1.74
C ASP A 51 10.80 13.96 -2.81
N ALA A 52 11.19 13.74 -4.07
CA ALA A 52 10.80 14.63 -5.16
C ALA A 52 9.26 14.73 -5.28
N PRO A 53 8.72 15.90 -5.66
CA PRO A 53 7.29 16.08 -5.89
C PRO A 53 6.81 15.06 -6.93
N SER A 54 5.75 14.33 -6.60
CA SER A 54 5.14 13.36 -7.49
C SER A 54 3.62 13.44 -7.35
N PRO A 55 2.87 13.36 -8.45
CA PRO A 55 1.40 13.40 -8.42
C PRO A 55 0.78 12.21 -7.67
N ALA A 56 1.50 11.10 -7.50
CA ALA A 56 1.11 9.97 -6.63
C ALA A 56 1.65 10.19 -5.21
N LEU A 57 1.21 11.25 -4.53
CA LEU A 57 1.58 11.51 -3.14
C LEU A 57 0.61 10.80 -2.19
N ILE A 58 1.16 10.11 -1.20
CA ILE A 58 0.39 9.62 -0.05
C ILE A 58 0.75 10.46 1.16
N GLU A 59 -0.27 11.07 1.75
CA GLU A 59 -0.17 11.68 3.07
C GLU A 59 -0.39 10.58 4.11
N ILE A 60 0.64 10.34 4.94
CA ILE A 60 0.56 9.40 6.05
C ILE A 60 0.35 10.25 7.30
N VAL A 61 -0.87 10.24 7.82
CA VAL A 61 -1.20 10.96 9.05
C VAL A 61 -0.61 10.20 10.24
N ASP A 62 0.17 10.90 11.06
CA ASP A 62 0.70 10.33 12.29
C ASP A 62 -0.41 10.19 13.34
N PRO A 63 -0.56 9.02 13.98
CA PRO A 63 -1.56 8.84 15.02
C PRO A 63 -1.22 9.71 16.23
N THR A 64 -2.15 10.59 16.59
CA THR A 64 -2.04 11.45 17.76
C THR A 64 -2.50 10.69 19.00
N GLY A 65 -1.64 9.83 19.56
CA GLY A 65 -1.90 9.22 20.87
C GLY A 65 -1.24 7.86 21.13
N PRO A 66 -1.39 7.33 22.36
CA PRO A 66 -0.89 6.01 22.72
C PRO A 66 -1.63 4.92 21.94
N ARG A 67 -0.88 3.92 21.46
CA ARG A 67 -1.42 2.80 20.67
C ARG A 67 -1.95 1.70 21.55
N ASP A 68 -3.09 1.14 21.16
CA ASP A 68 -3.61 -0.07 21.78
C ASP A 68 -2.75 -1.29 21.40
N ARG A 69 -2.06 -1.83 22.40
CA ARG A 69 -1.14 -2.95 22.28
C ARG A 69 -1.85 -4.24 21.88
N LEU A 70 -3.11 -4.43 22.29
CA LEU A 70 -3.89 -5.62 21.96
C LEU A 70 -4.25 -5.63 20.48
N THR A 71 -4.75 -4.50 19.98
CA THR A 71 -5.06 -4.34 18.55
C THR A 71 -3.80 -4.54 17.69
N VAL A 72 -2.64 -4.04 18.13
CA VAL A 72 -1.35 -4.27 17.45
C VAL A 72 -0.95 -5.74 17.45
N GLY A 73 -1.08 -6.44 18.58
CA GLY A 73 -0.78 -7.87 18.70
C GLY A 73 -1.65 -8.73 17.77
N LEU A 74 -2.94 -8.42 17.70
CA LEU A 74 -3.92 -9.20 16.93
C LEU A 74 -3.90 -8.91 15.42
N ARG A 75 -3.15 -7.90 14.93
CA ARG A 75 -3.12 -7.55 13.50
C ARG A 75 -2.77 -8.71 12.59
N ILE A 76 -1.90 -9.62 13.04
CA ILE A 76 -1.45 -10.78 12.26
C ILE A 76 -2.64 -11.71 11.94
N PHE A 77 -3.63 -11.80 12.80
CA PHE A 77 -4.85 -12.58 12.55
C PHE A 77 -5.86 -11.78 11.73
N LEU A 78 -6.04 -10.50 12.06
CA LEU A 78 -7.00 -9.61 11.40
C LEU A 78 -6.71 -9.42 9.90
N ILE A 79 -5.47 -9.64 9.48
CA ILE A 79 -5.05 -9.49 8.09
C ILE A 79 -5.33 -10.69 7.20
N ILE A 80 -5.57 -11.87 7.79
CA ILE A 80 -5.75 -13.11 7.02
C ILE A 80 -6.88 -12.98 5.99
N PRO A 81 -8.07 -12.42 6.33
CA PRO A 81 -9.14 -12.26 5.34
C PRO A 81 -8.76 -11.28 4.22
N HIS A 82 -8.01 -10.22 4.53
CA HIS A 82 -7.50 -9.28 3.52
C HIS A 82 -6.53 -9.94 2.56
N LEU A 83 -5.61 -10.77 3.05
CA LEU A 83 -4.64 -11.47 2.21
C LEU A 83 -5.32 -12.39 1.20
N ILE A 84 -6.38 -13.09 1.61
CA ILE A 84 -7.15 -13.98 0.72
C ILE A 84 -7.79 -13.16 -0.40
N VAL A 85 -8.50 -12.08 -0.09
CA VAL A 85 -9.19 -11.30 -1.14
C VAL A 85 -8.19 -10.55 -2.03
N LEU A 86 -7.16 -9.95 -1.45
CA LEU A 86 -6.13 -9.25 -2.21
C LEU A 86 -5.32 -10.20 -3.10
N PHE A 87 -5.17 -11.47 -2.74
CA PHE A 87 -4.53 -12.46 -3.62
C PHE A 87 -5.29 -12.59 -4.94
N PHE A 88 -6.62 -12.79 -4.88
CA PHE A 88 -7.44 -12.89 -6.09
C PHE A 88 -7.49 -11.58 -6.88
N LEU A 89 -7.58 -10.43 -6.18
CA LEU A 89 -7.58 -9.14 -6.83
C LEU A 89 -6.26 -8.78 -7.49
N ALA A 90 -5.12 -9.09 -6.86
CA ALA A 90 -3.79 -8.89 -7.44
C ALA A 90 -3.59 -9.75 -8.68
N PHE A 91 -4.09 -11.00 -8.64
CA PHE A 91 -4.07 -11.88 -9.81
C PHE A 91 -4.92 -11.32 -10.95
N GLY A 92 -6.15 -10.87 -10.64
CA GLY A 92 -7.00 -10.19 -11.61
C GLY A 92 -6.33 -8.93 -12.17
N TRP A 93 -5.71 -8.11 -11.31
CA TRP A 93 -5.02 -6.90 -11.72
C TRP A 93 -3.86 -7.20 -12.67
N TRP A 94 -3.06 -8.21 -12.37
CA TRP A 94 -1.97 -8.65 -13.24
C TRP A 94 -2.47 -9.04 -14.65
N ILE A 95 -3.56 -9.81 -14.75
CA ILE A 95 -4.19 -10.15 -16.03
C ILE A 95 -4.67 -8.89 -16.75
N THR A 96 -5.40 -8.02 -16.05
CA THR A 96 -5.91 -6.78 -16.67
C THR A 96 -4.81 -5.85 -17.13
N SER A 97 -3.65 -5.82 -16.47
CA SER A 97 -2.49 -5.04 -16.88
C SER A 97 -1.88 -5.56 -18.18
N VAL A 98 -1.82 -6.89 -18.38
CA VAL A 98 -1.38 -7.49 -19.65
C VAL A 98 -2.35 -7.15 -20.79
N ILE A 99 -3.66 -7.21 -20.51
CA ILE A 99 -4.69 -6.83 -21.49
C ILE A 99 -4.60 -5.33 -21.80
N ALA A 100 -4.48 -4.48 -20.79
CA ALA A 100 -4.34 -3.04 -20.96
C ALA A 100 -3.09 -2.69 -21.78
N TRP A 101 -1.95 -3.32 -21.49
CA TRP A 101 -0.71 -3.15 -22.26
C TRP A 101 -0.94 -3.43 -23.75
N LEU A 102 -1.57 -4.56 -24.10
CA LEU A 102 -1.90 -4.87 -25.50
C LEU A 102 -2.85 -3.83 -26.10
N LEU A 103 -3.91 -3.45 -25.39
CA LEU A 103 -4.88 -2.47 -25.88
C LEU A 103 -4.27 -1.10 -26.12
N ILE A 104 -3.38 -0.64 -25.24
CA ILE A 104 -2.65 0.62 -25.39
C ILE A 104 -1.77 0.59 -26.64
N LEU A 105 -1.12 -0.54 -26.95
CA LEU A 105 -0.32 -0.66 -28.18
C LEU A 105 -1.16 -0.50 -29.46
N PHE A 106 -2.41 -0.95 -29.45
CA PHE A 106 -3.30 -0.85 -30.61
C PHE A 106 -4.09 0.45 -30.68
N THR A 107 -4.53 0.96 -29.53
CA THR A 107 -5.47 2.10 -29.44
C THR A 107 -4.80 3.41 -29.01
N GLY A 108 -3.63 3.34 -28.40
CA GLY A 108 -2.96 4.48 -27.77
C GLY A 108 -3.58 4.93 -26.44
N GLU A 109 -4.67 4.30 -25.99
CA GLU A 109 -5.45 4.73 -24.83
C GLU A 109 -5.61 3.62 -23.79
N TYR A 110 -5.56 3.98 -22.51
CA TYR A 110 -5.81 3.03 -21.41
C TYR A 110 -7.32 2.87 -21.22
N PRO A 111 -7.89 1.64 -21.34
CA PRO A 111 -9.31 1.42 -21.12
C PRO A 111 -9.77 1.85 -19.71
N PRO A 112 -10.77 2.76 -19.57
CA PRO A 112 -11.14 3.33 -18.28
C PRO A 112 -11.55 2.30 -17.22
N GLY A 113 -12.22 1.22 -17.62
CA GLY A 113 -12.64 0.15 -16.71
C GLY A 113 -11.45 -0.60 -16.08
N LEU A 114 -10.44 -0.92 -16.88
CA LEU A 114 -9.23 -1.60 -16.41
C LEU A 114 -8.39 -0.66 -15.54
N TYR A 115 -8.31 0.61 -15.91
CA TYR A 115 -7.62 1.63 -15.13
C TYR A 115 -8.23 1.79 -13.73
N ASN A 116 -9.55 1.99 -13.66
CA ASN A 116 -10.28 2.17 -12.40
C ASN A 116 -10.15 0.94 -11.50
N PHE A 117 -10.21 -0.26 -12.08
CA PHE A 117 -9.99 -1.49 -11.34
C PHE A 117 -8.57 -1.55 -10.75
N GLY A 118 -7.54 -1.29 -11.56
CA GLY A 118 -6.15 -1.30 -11.11
C GLY A 118 -5.86 -0.28 -10.01
N VAL A 119 -6.37 0.95 -10.17
CA VAL A 119 -6.26 1.99 -9.14
C VAL A 119 -6.94 1.55 -7.84
N GLY A 120 -8.12 0.95 -7.93
CA GLY A 120 -8.86 0.50 -6.75
C GLY A 120 -8.16 -0.63 -6.00
N VAL A 121 -7.59 -1.59 -6.73
CA VAL A 121 -6.77 -2.67 -6.14
C VAL A 121 -5.52 -2.08 -5.49
N LEU A 122 -4.84 -1.13 -6.15
CA LEU A 122 -3.67 -0.45 -5.59
C LEU A 122 -4.02 0.28 -4.28
N ARG A 123 -5.11 1.07 -4.25
CA ARG A 123 -5.54 1.78 -3.02
C ARG A 123 -5.80 0.81 -1.87
N TRP A 124 -6.51 -0.28 -2.14
CA TRP A 124 -6.79 -1.26 -1.11
C TRP A 124 -5.52 -1.95 -0.60
N LEU A 125 -4.63 -2.36 -1.52
CA LEU A 125 -3.35 -2.94 -1.17
C LEU A 125 -2.54 -2.01 -0.27
N LEU A 126 -2.52 -0.71 -0.56
CA LEU A 126 -1.81 0.29 0.24
C LEU A 126 -2.42 0.49 1.63
N ARG A 127 -3.75 0.49 1.76
CA ARG A 127 -4.42 0.52 3.06
C ARG A 127 -4.02 -0.69 3.92
N VAL A 128 -3.99 -1.88 3.32
CA VAL A 128 -3.59 -3.11 4.00
C VAL A 128 -2.11 -3.08 4.38
N GLU A 129 -1.25 -2.66 3.47
CA GLU A 129 0.19 -2.64 3.71
C GLU A 129 0.60 -1.60 4.76
N THR A 130 0.04 -0.39 4.72
CA THR A 130 0.27 0.63 5.76
C THR A 130 -0.22 0.18 7.14
N TYR A 131 -1.29 -0.61 7.21
CA TYR A 131 -1.78 -1.23 8.44
C TYR A 131 -0.82 -2.30 9.00
N ILE A 132 -0.30 -3.19 8.15
CA ILE A 132 0.68 -4.23 8.54
C ILE A 132 2.02 -3.59 8.93
N LEU A 133 2.42 -2.53 8.24
CA LEU A 133 3.63 -1.76 8.52
C LEU A 133 3.52 -0.86 9.76
N LEU A 134 2.38 -0.89 10.47
CA LEU A 134 2.15 -0.13 11.70
C LEU A 134 2.27 1.39 11.51
N LEU A 135 2.01 1.87 10.29
CA LEU A 135 1.96 3.30 9.97
C LEU A 135 0.61 3.89 10.38
N VAL A 136 -0.46 3.15 10.10
CA VAL A 136 -1.87 3.49 10.40
C VAL A 136 -2.43 2.50 11.42
N ASP A 137 -3.33 2.98 12.28
CA ASP A 137 -3.94 2.16 13.34
C ASP A 137 -5.35 1.68 13.04
N GLU A 138 -6.04 2.32 12.10
CA GLU A 138 -7.39 1.97 11.67
C GLU A 138 -7.41 0.70 10.80
N TYR A 139 -8.37 -0.20 11.06
CA TYR A 139 -8.54 -1.43 10.30
C TYR A 139 -9.08 -1.12 8.88
N PRO A 140 -8.43 -1.60 7.81
CA PRO A 140 -8.77 -1.17 6.46
C PRO A 140 -10.10 -1.78 5.96
N PRO A 141 -10.99 -0.99 5.34
CA PRO A 141 -12.24 -1.50 4.78
C PRO A 141 -11.99 -2.39 3.57
N PHE A 142 -12.86 -3.39 3.37
CA PHE A 142 -12.90 -4.24 2.17
C PHE A 142 -13.55 -3.48 1.01
N SER A 143 -12.78 -2.57 0.40
CA SER A 143 -13.30 -1.71 -0.67
C SER A 143 -12.19 -1.31 -1.64
N LEU A 144 -12.59 -1.04 -2.89
CA LEU A 144 -11.71 -0.55 -3.95
C LEU A 144 -11.70 0.98 -4.09
N ASN A 145 -12.58 1.69 -3.37
CA ASN A 145 -12.72 3.14 -3.51
C ASN A 145 -11.66 3.90 -2.71
#